data_AF-A0A0F8ZKF9-F1
#
_entry.id   AF-A0A0F8ZKF9-F1
#
_cell.length_a   1.000
_cell.length_b   1.000
_cell.length_c   1.000
_cell.angle_alpha   90.00
_cell.angle_beta   90.00
_cell.angle_gamma   90.00
#
_symmetry.space_group_name_H-M   'P 1'
#
loop_
_entity.id
_entity.type
_entity.pdbx_description
1 polymer ?
#
loop_
_entity_poly.entity_id
_entity_poly.type
_entity_poly.pdbx_seq_one_letter_code
_entity_poly.pdbx_strand_id
1 'polypeptide(L)'
;MTFSASNLSMLVTANAFQLWQYKSSADALATIMGANYFDNAADELRVGDLIVVRDSGNLTSLIRVVSNDGTTVVVARDAAYEKQAALTTADAVTIDATYDASEQTTMINMRTRINEIETALKAVKILT
;
A
#
# COMPACT_ATOMS: atom_id res chain seq x y z
N MET A 1 12.37 -4.05 14.62
CA MET A 1 11.10 -3.38 14.28
C MET A 1 10.27 -3.43 15.53
N THR A 2 10.12 -2.30 16.20
CA THR A 2 9.42 -2.28 17.48
C THR A 2 8.69 -0.97 17.58
N PHE A 3 7.37 -1.04 17.59
CA PHE A 3 6.54 0.10 17.93
C PHE A 3 6.89 0.63 19.31
N SER A 4 6.87 1.96 19.43
CA SER A 4 7.13 2.66 20.68
C SER A 4 5.94 3.53 21.03
N ALA A 5 5.21 3.16 22.09
CA ALA A 5 4.05 3.91 22.56
C ALA A 5 4.40 5.36 22.91
N SER A 6 5.61 5.63 23.42
CA SER A 6 6.08 6.98 23.72
C SER A 6 6.19 7.88 22.49
N ASN A 7 6.23 7.30 21.29
CA ASN A 7 6.30 8.03 20.04
C ASN A 7 4.94 8.21 19.37
N LEU A 8 3.87 7.68 19.97
CA LEU A 8 2.49 7.86 19.56
C LEU A 8 1.87 8.94 20.45
N SER A 9 1.22 9.93 19.85
CA SER A 9 0.61 11.04 20.58
C SER A 9 -0.72 11.44 19.95
N MET A 10 -1.77 11.51 20.76
CA MET A 10 -3.07 12.00 20.34
C MET A 10 -3.02 13.53 20.20
N LEU A 11 -3.43 14.04 19.04
CA LEU A 11 -3.46 15.48 18.74
C LEU A 11 -4.84 16.09 18.95
N VAL A 12 -5.89 15.43 18.46
CA VAL A 12 -7.26 15.90 18.59
C VAL A 12 -8.23 14.73 18.61
N THR A 13 -9.33 14.90 19.33
CA THR A 13 -10.50 14.04 19.29
C THR A 13 -11.67 14.87 18.77
N ALA A 14 -12.34 14.42 17.71
CA ALA A 14 -13.51 15.10 17.18
C ALA A 14 -14.51 14.11 16.58
N ASN A 15 -15.79 14.31 16.88
CA ASN A 15 -16.94 13.53 16.40
C ASN A 15 -16.78 12.01 16.59
N ALA A 16 -16.15 11.32 15.63
CA ALA A 16 -16.01 9.87 15.60
C ALA A 16 -14.61 9.40 15.16
N PHE A 17 -13.60 10.27 15.24
CA PHE A 17 -12.21 9.87 15.01
C PHE A 17 -11.25 10.60 15.95
N GLN A 18 -10.13 9.96 16.21
CA GLN A 18 -8.97 10.55 16.88
C GLN A 18 -7.87 10.76 15.83
N LEU A 19 -7.24 11.93 15.87
CA LEU A 19 -6.05 12.22 15.09
C LEU A 19 -4.83 11.98 15.97
N TRP A 20 -3.93 11.15 15.48
CA TRP A 20 -2.69 10.78 16.13
C TRP A 20 -1.50 11.25 15.31
N GLN A 21 -0.37 11.43 15.99
CA GLN A 21 0.93 11.56 15.38
C GLN A 21 1.81 10.41 15.87
N TYR A 22 2.52 9.78 14.94
CA TYR A 22 3.50 8.75 15.24
C TYR A 22 4.85 9.11 14.59
N LYS A 23 5.95 8.94 15.32
CA LYS A 23 7.30 9.15 14.77
C LYS A 23 8.18 7.95 15.05
N SER A 24 8.69 7.29 14.02
CA SER A 24 9.75 6.30 14.18
C SER A 24 11.09 6.91 13.79
N SER A 25 12.13 6.67 14.60
CA SER A 25 13.51 6.99 14.25
C SER A 25 14.25 5.83 13.61
N ALA A 26 13.68 4.62 13.60
CA ALA A 26 14.35 3.39 13.17
C ALA A 26 13.67 2.71 11.98
N ASP A 27 12.34 2.80 11.86
CA ASP A 27 11.57 2.05 10.87
C ASP A 27 11.18 2.94 9.69
N ALA A 28 11.31 2.39 8.47
CA ALA A 28 10.77 2.99 7.25
C ALA A 28 9.24 2.82 7.19
N LEU A 29 8.56 3.63 6.40
CA LEU A 29 7.10 3.63 6.31
C LEU A 29 6.50 2.26 5.94
N ALA A 30 7.14 1.49 5.05
CA ALA A 30 6.67 0.15 4.68
C ALA A 30 6.65 -0.82 5.89
N THR A 31 7.62 -0.67 6.80
CA THR A 31 7.67 -1.44 8.04
C THR A 31 6.60 -1.00 9.03
N ILE A 32 6.39 0.32 9.17
CA ILE A 32 5.37 0.89 10.07
C ILE A 32 3.96 0.48 9.65
N MET A 33 3.73 0.35 8.34
CA MET A 33 2.47 -0.15 7.78
C MET A 33 2.36 -1.68 7.75
N GLY A 34 3.39 -2.38 8.20
CA GLY A 34 3.40 -3.84 8.25
C GLY A 34 2.37 -4.39 9.24
N ALA A 35 1.97 -5.65 9.02
CA ALA A 35 1.11 -6.36 9.96
C ALA A 35 1.72 -6.35 11.37
N ASN A 36 0.86 -6.26 12.37
CA ASN A 36 1.18 -6.32 13.80
C ASN A 36 2.03 -5.17 14.34
N TYR A 37 2.33 -4.14 13.54
CA TYR A 37 3.17 -3.03 14.00
C TYR A 37 2.50 -2.24 15.14
N PHE A 38 1.20 -1.97 15.04
CA PHE A 38 0.44 -1.17 16.02
C PHE A 38 -0.34 -2.00 17.05
N ASP A 39 -0.15 -3.32 17.12
CA ASP A 39 -0.90 -4.21 18.03
C ASP A 39 -0.76 -3.82 19.50
N ASN A 40 0.44 -3.35 19.89
CA ASN A 40 0.68 -2.86 21.25
C ASN A 40 -0.07 -1.55 21.60
N ALA A 41 -0.75 -0.94 20.63
CA ALA A 41 -1.62 0.23 20.82
C ALA A 41 -3.11 -0.11 20.58
N ALA A 42 -3.47 -1.40 20.57
CA ALA A 42 -4.86 -1.84 20.35
C ALA A 42 -5.85 -1.27 21.39
N ASP A 43 -5.40 -0.98 22.61
CA ASP A 43 -6.25 -0.37 23.64
C ASP A 43 -6.53 1.12 23.39
N GLU A 44 -5.68 1.80 22.62
CA GLU A 44 -5.74 3.25 22.39
C GLU A 44 -6.38 3.61 21.04
N LEU A 45 -6.00 2.87 19.99
CA LEU A 45 -6.40 3.14 18.61
C LEU A 45 -7.82 2.61 18.34
N ARG A 46 -8.64 3.37 17.62
CA ARG A 46 -9.99 2.95 17.24
C ARG A 46 -10.13 2.87 15.73
N VAL A 47 -11.03 2.00 15.27
CA VAL A 47 -11.38 1.91 13.85
C VAL A 47 -11.85 3.29 13.36
N GLY A 48 -11.24 3.78 12.28
CA GLY A 48 -11.50 5.12 11.73
C GLY A 48 -10.53 6.20 12.19
N ASP A 49 -9.67 5.95 13.17
CA ASP A 49 -8.64 6.89 13.58
C ASP A 49 -7.65 7.17 12.46
N LEU A 50 -7.14 8.40 12.45
CA LEU A 50 -6.13 8.87 11.52
C LEU A 50 -4.79 9.03 12.22
N ILE A 51 -3.70 8.58 11.60
CA ILE A 51 -2.35 8.68 12.14
C ILE A 51 -1.46 9.38 11.12
N VAL A 52 -0.91 10.53 11.52
CA VAL A 52 0.17 11.21 10.80
C VAL A 52 1.49 10.54 11.19
N VAL A 53 2.02 9.71 10.31
CA VAL A 53 3.27 8.99 10.49
C VAL A 53 4.43 9.81 9.94
N ARG A 54 5.50 9.93 10.72
CA ARG A 54 6.83 10.29 10.24
C ARG A 54 7.77 9.11 10.42
N ASP A 55 8.36 8.63 9.32
CA ASP A 55 9.29 7.51 9.36
C ASP A 55 10.75 7.94 9.63
N SER A 56 11.67 6.98 9.67
CA SER A 56 13.10 7.23 9.93
C SER A 56 13.78 8.12 8.87
N GLY A 57 13.22 8.19 7.66
CA GLY A 57 13.67 9.05 6.57
C GLY A 57 13.04 10.45 6.55
N ASN A 58 12.25 10.81 7.56
CA ASN A 58 11.40 12.00 7.62
C ASN A 58 10.30 12.05 6.55
N LEU A 59 9.96 10.93 5.90
CA LEU A 59 8.76 10.87 5.07
C LEU A 59 7.54 11.01 5.96
N THR A 60 6.59 11.84 5.54
CA THR A 60 5.32 12.06 6.27
C THR A 60 4.17 11.45 5.47
N SER A 61 3.33 10.65 6.13
CA SER A 61 2.19 9.99 5.51
C SER A 61 0.99 10.00 6.45
N LEU A 62 -0.21 10.11 5.88
CA LEU A 62 -1.47 9.96 6.61
C LEU A 62 -2.00 8.54 6.37
N ILE A 63 -2.20 7.80 7.45
CA ILE A 63 -2.76 6.45 7.43
C ILE A 63 -4.02 6.40 8.29
N ARG A 64 -4.86 5.39 8.06
CA ARG A 64 -6.10 5.13 8.79
C ARG A 64 -6.05 3.76 9.45
N VAL A 65 -6.61 3.67 10.65
CA VAL A 65 -6.92 2.38 11.30
C VAL A 65 -8.14 1.76 10.63
N VAL A 66 -7.95 0.65 9.92
CA VAL A 66 -8.99 -0.05 9.14
C VAL A 66 -9.72 -1.07 9.99
N SER A 67 -9.01 -1.78 10.86
CA SER A 67 -9.60 -2.69 11.84
C SER A 67 -8.81 -2.70 13.13
N ASN A 68 -9.50 -2.93 14.23
CA ASN A 68 -8.93 -3.23 15.53
C ASN A 68 -9.90 -4.17 16.26
N ASP A 69 -9.43 -5.36 16.63
CA ASP A 69 -10.21 -6.38 17.37
C ASP A 69 -9.90 -6.41 18.87
N GLY A 70 -9.11 -5.46 19.36
CA GLY A 70 -8.61 -5.40 20.74
C GLY A 70 -7.24 -6.07 20.92
N THR A 71 -6.72 -6.75 19.90
CA THR A 71 -5.38 -7.36 19.91
C THR A 71 -4.57 -7.07 18.66
N THR A 72 -5.22 -7.04 17.50
CA THR A 72 -4.59 -6.82 16.19
C THR A 72 -5.12 -5.53 15.57
N VAL A 73 -4.19 -4.64 15.22
CA VAL A 73 -4.46 -3.37 14.57
C VAL A 73 -4.01 -3.43 13.12
N VAL A 74 -4.95 -3.23 12.20
CA VAL A 74 -4.65 -3.10 10.77
C VAL A 74 -4.77 -1.65 10.37
N VAL A 75 -3.70 -1.13 9.78
CA VAL A 75 -3.65 0.21 9.19
C VAL A 75 -3.52 0.11 7.68
N ALA A 76 -4.06 1.09 6.98
CA ALA A 76 -3.85 1.24 5.54
C ALA A 76 -3.74 2.72 5.20
N ARG A 77 -3.25 3.02 4.00
CA ARG A 77 -3.54 4.32 3.41
C ARG A 77 -4.98 4.30 2.94
N ASP A 78 -5.59 5.47 2.80
CA ASP A 78 -6.88 5.52 2.12
C ASP A 78 -6.69 4.97 0.70
N ALA A 79 -7.61 4.10 0.25
CA ALA A 79 -7.48 3.31 -0.97
C ALA A 79 -7.35 4.18 -2.23
N ALA A 80 -7.77 5.45 -2.16
CA ALA A 80 -7.54 6.45 -3.20
C ALA A 80 -6.04 6.76 -3.43
N TYR A 81 -5.16 6.55 -2.44
CA TYR A 81 -3.72 6.80 -2.50
C TYR A 81 -2.87 5.55 -2.76
N GLU A 82 -3.45 4.35 -2.77
CA GLU A 82 -2.72 3.09 -3.00
C GLU A 82 -2.50 2.76 -4.49
N LYS A 83 -3.00 3.60 -5.41
CA LYS A 83 -2.65 3.51 -6.85
C LYS A 83 -1.16 3.75 -7.15
N GLN A 84 -0.32 4.01 -6.14
CA GLN A 84 1.09 4.36 -6.30
C GLN A 84 2.07 3.40 -5.60
N ALA A 85 1.63 2.20 -5.18
CA ALA A 85 2.54 1.14 -4.74
C ALA A 85 2.85 0.17 -5.90
N ALA A 86 4.09 0.23 -6.38
CA ALA A 86 4.82 -0.72 -7.24
C ALA A 86 4.02 -1.66 -8.17
N LEU A 87 4.12 -1.39 -9.48
CA LEU A 87 3.69 -2.26 -10.58
C LEU A 87 4.29 -3.68 -10.47
N THR A 88 3.49 -4.66 -10.04
CA THR A 88 3.83 -6.09 -10.05
C THR A 88 3.16 -6.83 -11.21
N THR A 89 3.56 -8.07 -11.50
CA THR A 89 2.95 -8.89 -12.58
C THR A 89 1.48 -9.21 -12.32
N ALA A 90 1.04 -9.21 -11.06
CA ALA A 90 -0.37 -9.33 -10.68
C ALA A 90 -1.16 -8.04 -11.00
N ASP A 91 -0.50 -6.89 -11.02
CA ASP A 91 -1.12 -5.60 -11.34
C ASP A 91 -1.40 -5.42 -12.83
N ALA A 92 -0.82 -6.22 -13.73
CA ALA A 92 -1.23 -6.22 -15.13
C ALA A 92 -2.71 -6.64 -15.30
N VAL A 93 -3.21 -7.51 -14.43
CA VAL A 93 -4.62 -7.95 -14.41
C VAL A 93 -5.52 -6.86 -13.83
N THR A 94 -5.05 -6.12 -12.82
CA THR A 94 -5.78 -5.01 -12.17
C THR A 94 -5.76 -3.72 -13.00
N ILE A 95 -4.66 -3.48 -13.74
CA ILE A 95 -4.51 -2.37 -14.69
C ILE A 95 -5.41 -2.59 -15.91
N ASP A 96 -5.46 -3.82 -16.44
CA ASP A 96 -6.39 -4.18 -17.51
C ASP A 96 -7.83 -3.84 -17.06
N ALA A 97 -8.24 -4.15 -15.84
CA ALA A 97 -9.58 -3.82 -15.30
C ALA A 97 -9.90 -2.32 -15.14
N THR A 98 -8.91 -1.43 -15.27
CA THR A 98 -9.10 0.03 -15.22
C THR A 98 -9.37 0.63 -16.61
N TYR A 99 -8.98 -0.07 -17.67
CA TYR A 99 -9.25 0.27 -19.06
C TYR A 99 -10.62 -0.25 -19.48
N ASP A 100 -11.24 0.40 -20.46
CA ASP A 100 -12.49 -0.11 -21.02
C ASP A 100 -12.27 -1.43 -21.79
N ALA A 101 -13.35 -2.16 -22.08
CA ALA A 101 -13.26 -3.47 -22.72
C ALA A 101 -12.56 -3.45 -24.10
N SER A 102 -12.61 -2.30 -24.80
CA SER A 102 -11.99 -2.12 -26.12
C SER A 102 -10.48 -1.89 -25.99
N GLU A 103 -10.07 -1.10 -25.02
CA GLU A 103 -8.68 -0.85 -24.67
C GLU A 103 -7.98 -2.13 -24.16
N GLN A 104 -8.66 -2.91 -23.31
CA GLN A 104 -8.17 -4.22 -22.86
C GLN A 104 -7.93 -5.19 -24.04
N THR A 105 -8.89 -5.26 -24.96
CA THR A 105 -8.79 -6.10 -26.15
C THR A 105 -7.60 -5.71 -27.02
N THR A 106 -7.35 -4.41 -27.17
CA THR A 106 -6.21 -3.89 -27.93
C THR A 106 -4.89 -4.30 -27.30
N MET A 107 -4.77 -4.16 -25.97
CA MET A 107 -3.57 -4.54 -25.23
C MET A 107 -3.29 -6.04 -25.28
N ILE A 108 -4.33 -6.87 -25.14
CA ILE A 108 -4.23 -8.33 -25.28
C ILE A 108 -3.72 -8.70 -26.68
N ASN A 109 -4.29 -8.10 -27.72
CA ASN A 109 -3.88 -8.35 -29.10
C ASN A 109 -2.41 -7.93 -29.35
N MET A 110 -1.97 -6.80 -28.78
CA MET A 110 -0.58 -6.35 -28.87
C MET A 110 0.39 -7.31 -28.17
N ARG A 111 0.06 -7.78 -26.96
CA ARG A 111 0.86 -8.77 -26.22
C ARG A 111 0.99 -10.07 -27.00
N THR A 112 -0.11 -10.56 -27.56
CA THR A 112 -0.11 -11.77 -28.40
C THR A 112 0.81 -11.62 -29.61
N ARG A 113 0.68 -10.51 -30.36
CA ARG A 113 1.52 -10.26 -31.53
C ARG A 113 3.01 -10.12 -31.19
N ILE A 114 3.34 -9.53 -30.05
CA ILE A 114 4.73 -9.44 -29.57
C ILE A 114 5.28 -10.86 -29.34
N ASN A 115 4.54 -11.72 -28.64
CA ASN A 115 4.98 -13.10 -28.39
C ASN A 115 5.14 -13.91 -29.67
N GLU A 116 4.25 -13.72 -30.65
CA GLU A 116 4.37 -14.32 -31.97
C GLU A 116 5.63 -13.84 -32.70
N ILE A 117 5.92 -12.53 -32.66
CA ILE A 117 7.13 -11.95 -33.25
C ILE A 117 8.38 -12.49 -32.55
N GLU A 118 8.42 -12.53 -31.22
CA GLU A 118 9.55 -13.10 -30.47
C GLU A 118 9.79 -14.56 -30.84
N THR A 119 8.72 -15.33 -30.97
CA THR A 119 8.79 -16.74 -31.39
C THR A 119 9.35 -16.86 -32.80
N ALA A 120 8.87 -16.05 -33.75
CA ALA A 120 9.37 -16.04 -35.12
C ALA A 120 10.85 -15.61 -35.20
N LEU A 121 11.24 -14.59 -34.43
CA LEU A 121 12.62 -14.09 -34.38
C LEU A 121 13.59 -15.10 -33.75
N LYS A 122 13.16 -15.87 -32.75
CA LYS A 122 13.92 -17.02 -32.22
C LYS A 122 14.06 -18.15 -33.23
N ALA A 123 13.00 -18.44 -33.98
CA ALA A 123 13.03 -19.47 -35.02
C ALA A 123 14.05 -19.14 -36.13
N VAL A 124 14.21 -17.86 -36.47
CA VAL A 124 15.24 -17.39 -37.42
C VAL A 124 16.59 -17.05 -36.76
N LYS A 125 16.76 -17.35 -35.46
CA LYS A 125 18.00 -17.14 -34.68
C LYS A 125 18.50 -15.69 -34.62
N ILE A 126 17.59 -14.72 -34.80
CA ILE A 126 17.90 -13.30 -34.59
C ILE A 126 17.90 -13.00 -33.09
N LEU A 127 16.95 -13.57 -32.36
CA LEU A 127 16.92 -13.60 -30.91
C LEU A 127 17.38 -14.98 -30.43
N THR A 128 18.12 -15.00 -29.31
CA THR A 128 18.49 -16.22 -28.59
C THR A 128 17.33 -16.76 -27.75
#